data_AF-A0A3B3T9G5-F1
#
_entry.id   AF-A0A3B3T9G5-F1
#
_cell.length_a   1.000
_cell.length_b   1.000
_cell.length_c   1.000
_cell.angle_alpha   90.00
_cell.angle_beta   90.00
_cell.angle_gamma   90.00
#
_symmetry.space_group_name_H-M   'P 1'
#
loop_
_entity.id
_entity.type
_entity.pdbx_description
1 polymer ?
#
loop_
_entity_poly.entity_id
_entity_poly.type
_entity_poly.pdbx_seq_one_letter_code
_entity_poly.pdbx_strand_id
1 'polypeptide(L)'
;MVLIKMVLCFLSKVSLSNGFQFFFQELYGWISPPLSPTRVAWGTGVNPRDLRKIRGTPLQRGNQETVAPDRNPHEHVESMQTPHRKDPGLNPGPSCSNTFSLMSLAKPHSSGIISALSSEKRSKLVNKMQGRNAPNPTASPKYSQNKSRWNPFNGLIRFLIIFVEKMFRKLNPVHTSDLPSYVAEGQFPMLRENLWFGPLKHLTLFKNFMAVTIQTLLRRLSNFGRTWSKIDDIKRVFLFPSKRAVYISENWKDDAFFGSQFLNGCNPGMIEKCIEIPEKIPGIIKVYPNIKELIQNGKIYMVDYKLLDDVKEAVIDGHQQHLAAPIVLLQEKDKGLMPIAIQLKQEPGKENPIFTPNDKPEAWLLAKIWVRNSDFYLHQLISHFLRTHLLAEVFFFSIFTSLHDHHPILRIFAATGRYTTPINVAARAALLNNTGFFMKYTALGKDVQYELLQRAFSQVTYKSLCLPDNLESRGVQNLMHYYYGEDALAIWGAISK
;
A
#
# COMPACT_ATOMS: atom_id res chain seq x y z
N MET A 1 -3.61 42.91 9.96
CA MET A 1 -5.02 42.60 10.33
C MET A 1 -5.90 42.17 9.15
N VAL A 2 -5.89 42.87 8.00
CA VAL A 2 -6.70 42.50 6.81
C VAL A 2 -6.32 41.14 6.24
N LEU A 3 -5.02 40.84 6.14
CA LEU A 3 -4.52 39.53 5.71
C LEU A 3 -4.94 38.38 6.64
N ILE A 4 -4.99 38.64 7.95
CA ILE A 4 -5.43 37.67 8.97
C ILE A 4 -6.95 37.43 8.86
N LYS A 5 -7.74 38.48 8.63
CA LYS A 5 -9.18 38.35 8.37
C LYS A 5 -9.48 37.62 7.06
N MET A 6 -8.68 37.84 6.01
CA MET A 6 -8.82 37.08 4.75
C MET A 6 -8.44 35.60 4.93
N VAL A 7 -7.36 35.30 5.66
CA VAL A 7 -6.96 33.92 5.97
C VAL A 7 -8.01 33.21 6.82
N LEU A 8 -8.58 33.88 7.84
CA LEU A 8 -9.63 33.29 8.68
C LEU A 8 -10.96 33.09 7.95
N CYS A 9 -11.36 34.03 7.08
CA CYS A 9 -12.56 33.91 6.24
C CYS A 9 -12.37 32.89 5.09
N PHE A 10 -11.12 32.65 4.68
CA PHE A 10 -10.77 31.59 3.74
C PHE A 10 -10.75 30.21 4.42
N LEU A 11 -10.21 30.10 5.63
CA LEU A 11 -10.21 28.86 6.42
C LEU A 11 -11.63 28.43 6.79
N SER A 12 -12.55 29.37 7.07
CA SER A 12 -13.96 29.04 7.32
C SER A 12 -14.69 28.53 6.07
N LYS A 13 -14.29 28.96 4.86
CA LYS A 13 -14.82 28.44 3.59
C LYS A 13 -14.18 27.12 3.16
N VAL A 14 -12.90 26.90 3.47
CA VAL A 14 -12.20 25.61 3.26
C VAL A 14 -12.71 24.52 4.23
N SER A 15 -13.20 24.92 5.42
CA SER A 15 -13.84 24.05 6.40
C SER A 15 -15.14 23.36 5.91
N LEU A 16 -15.69 23.75 4.76
CA LEU A 16 -16.81 23.05 4.12
C LEU A 16 -16.37 21.84 3.27
N SER A 17 -15.05 21.60 3.13
CA SER A 17 -14.52 20.36 2.55
C SER A 17 -13.97 19.46 3.67
N ASN A 18 -14.72 18.40 3.96
CA ASN A 18 -14.49 17.49 5.09
C ASN A 18 -13.07 16.89 5.09
N GLY A 19 -12.42 16.99 6.26
CA GLY A 19 -11.03 16.63 6.55
C GLY A 19 -10.42 17.45 7.70
N PHE A 20 -11.08 18.53 8.12
CA PHE A 20 -10.56 19.51 9.08
C PHE A 20 -10.98 19.28 10.55
N GLN A 21 -11.96 18.41 10.83
CA GLN A 21 -12.56 18.32 12.17
C GLN A 21 -11.65 17.73 13.26
N PHE A 22 -10.74 16.81 12.92
CA PHE A 22 -9.90 16.16 13.92
C PHE A 22 -8.78 17.07 14.46
N PHE A 23 -8.28 17.99 13.64
CA PHE A 23 -7.12 18.82 13.99
C PHE A 23 -7.50 20.02 14.87
N PHE A 24 -8.75 20.48 14.81
CA PHE A 24 -9.24 21.62 15.59
C PHE A 24 -9.82 21.25 16.95
N GLN A 25 -10.34 20.03 17.15
CA GLN A 25 -10.83 19.60 18.46
C GLN A 25 -9.72 19.57 19.53
N GLU A 26 -8.49 19.20 19.16
CA GLU A 26 -7.35 19.23 20.10
C GLU A 26 -6.82 20.64 20.37
N LEU A 27 -6.84 21.52 19.35
CA LEU A 27 -6.34 22.90 19.52
C LEU A 27 -7.35 23.79 20.27
N TYR A 28 -8.66 23.57 20.09
CA TYR A 28 -9.70 24.30 20.83
C TYR A 28 -9.80 23.85 22.30
N GLY A 29 -9.56 22.56 22.58
CA GLY A 29 -9.56 22.02 23.95
C GLY A 29 -8.45 22.59 24.85
N TRP A 30 -7.40 23.16 24.26
CA TRP A 30 -6.28 23.79 24.99
C TRP A 30 -6.49 25.28 25.28
N ILE A 31 -7.44 25.96 24.62
CA ILE A 31 -7.53 27.43 24.64
C ILE A 31 -8.78 27.96 25.36
N SER A 32 -9.83 27.14 25.57
CA SER A 32 -11.07 27.62 26.22
C SER A 32 -11.68 26.60 27.19
N PRO A 33 -12.13 27.02 28.40
CA PRO A 33 -12.93 26.18 29.29
C PRO A 33 -14.36 25.97 28.72
N PRO A 34 -15.06 24.90 29.14
CA PRO A 34 -16.29 24.46 28.48
C PRO A 34 -17.45 25.40 28.78
N LEU A 35 -18.13 25.89 27.74
CA LEU A 35 -19.46 26.47 27.85
C LEU A 35 -20.49 25.44 27.36
N SER A 36 -21.48 25.20 28.21
CA SER A 36 -22.64 24.32 28.03
C SER A 36 -23.50 24.67 26.80
N PRO A 37 -24.25 23.70 26.23
CA PRO A 37 -24.95 23.88 24.96
C PRO A 37 -26.28 24.61 25.15
N THR A 38 -26.47 25.73 24.46
CA THR A 38 -27.80 26.30 24.19
C THR A 38 -28.15 26.13 22.70
N ARG A 39 -29.32 25.53 22.47
CA ARG A 39 -29.99 25.40 21.17
C ARG A 39 -30.19 26.78 20.53
N VAL A 40 -29.92 26.88 19.22
CA VAL A 40 -30.70 27.76 18.33
C VAL A 40 -30.89 27.03 17.00
N ALA A 41 -32.16 26.84 16.64
CA ALA A 41 -32.61 26.31 15.37
C ALA A 41 -32.64 27.41 14.30
N TRP A 42 -32.33 27.08 13.06
CA TRP A 42 -32.90 27.71 11.87
C TRP A 42 -33.13 26.63 10.82
N GLY A 43 -34.39 26.46 10.44
CA GLY A 43 -34.85 25.48 9.47
C GLY A 43 -34.86 26.02 8.04
N THR A 44 -34.80 25.08 7.10
CA THR A 44 -35.55 24.95 5.84
C THR A 44 -35.20 23.54 5.34
N GLY A 45 -36.08 22.59 4.99
CA GLY A 45 -37.50 22.69 4.66
C GLY A 45 -37.75 22.24 3.21
N VAL A 46 -37.27 21.08 2.75
CA VAL A 46 -37.83 20.40 1.55
C VAL A 46 -37.68 18.88 1.70
N ASN A 47 -38.81 18.17 1.59
CA ASN A 47 -38.96 16.72 1.65
C ASN A 47 -39.11 16.17 0.21
N PRO A 48 -38.25 15.25 -0.27
CA PRO A 48 -38.37 14.70 -1.61
C PRO A 48 -39.38 13.54 -1.63
N ARG A 49 -40.67 13.89 -1.54
CA ARG A 49 -41.78 13.06 -2.03
C ARG A 49 -42.59 13.91 -2.99
N ASP A 50 -42.06 14.08 -4.19
CA ASP A 50 -42.87 14.29 -5.39
C ASP A 50 -41.94 14.13 -6.59
N LEU A 51 -42.31 13.18 -7.45
CA LEU A 51 -41.99 13.01 -8.87
C LEU A 51 -42.09 11.51 -9.19
N ARG A 52 -43.33 11.02 -9.22
CA ARG A 52 -43.69 9.76 -9.88
C ARG A 52 -44.94 9.98 -10.72
N LYS A 53 -44.86 9.56 -11.99
CA LYS A 53 -45.82 9.51 -13.11
C LYS A 53 -45.28 10.39 -14.25
N ILE A 54 -44.90 9.82 -15.40
CA ILE A 54 -45.82 9.28 -16.42
C ILE A 54 -45.21 8.07 -17.19
N ARG A 55 -45.97 6.96 -17.14
CA ARG A 55 -46.27 5.88 -18.12
C ARG A 55 -45.20 5.25 -19.04
N GLY A 56 -45.23 3.91 -19.06
CA GLY A 56 -45.08 3.09 -20.30
C GLY A 56 -44.48 1.68 -20.11
N THR A 57 -45.31 0.65 -20.03
CA THR A 57 -44.99 -0.80 -20.17
C THR A 57 -46.09 -1.44 -21.05
N PRO A 58 -46.00 -2.71 -21.52
CA PRO A 58 -44.88 -3.64 -21.74
C PRO A 58 -44.98 -4.38 -23.11
N LEU A 59 -44.03 -5.28 -23.42
CA LEU A 59 -44.29 -6.45 -24.28
C LEU A 59 -43.58 -7.69 -23.71
N GLN A 60 -44.33 -8.79 -23.66
CA GLN A 60 -44.01 -10.12 -23.12
C GLN A 60 -43.59 -11.11 -24.23
N ARG A 61 -43.09 -12.28 -23.76
CA ARG A 61 -42.98 -13.65 -24.35
C ARG A 61 -41.57 -14.01 -24.83
N GLY A 62 -41.04 -15.21 -24.56
CA GLY A 62 -41.59 -16.37 -23.85
C GLY A 62 -40.61 -17.56 -23.83
N ASN A 63 -40.78 -18.41 -22.81
CA ASN A 63 -40.69 -19.88 -22.71
C ASN A 63 -39.57 -20.75 -23.33
N GLN A 64 -39.12 -21.68 -22.45
CA GLN A 64 -38.87 -23.14 -22.65
C GLN A 64 -37.64 -23.52 -23.52
N GLU A 65 -36.87 -24.60 -23.31
CA GLU A 65 -36.99 -25.80 -22.47
C GLU A 65 -35.62 -26.53 -22.36
N THR A 66 -35.61 -27.53 -21.49
CA THR A 66 -34.61 -28.55 -21.08
C THR A 66 -33.86 -29.33 -22.17
N VAL A 67 -32.70 -29.93 -21.82
CA VAL A 67 -32.38 -31.39 -21.86
C VAL A 67 -30.86 -31.67 -21.72
N ALA A 68 -30.50 -32.54 -20.77
CA ALA A 68 -29.35 -33.46 -20.73
C ALA A 68 -29.96 -34.90 -20.72
N PRO A 69 -29.25 -36.05 -20.81
CA PRO A 69 -27.80 -36.32 -20.66
C PRO A 69 -27.25 -37.37 -21.68
N ASP A 70 -25.96 -37.75 -21.59
CA ASP A 70 -25.54 -39.16 -21.36
C ASP A 70 -24.01 -39.43 -21.48
N ARG A 71 -23.53 -40.23 -20.51
CA ARG A 71 -22.57 -41.37 -20.56
C ARG A 71 -21.05 -41.24 -20.86
N ASN A 72 -20.28 -41.58 -19.81
CA ASN A 72 -18.99 -42.32 -19.71
C ASN A 72 -19.04 -43.71 -20.44
N PRO A 73 -17.97 -44.57 -20.55
CA PRO A 73 -16.81 -44.80 -19.63
C PRO A 73 -15.45 -45.27 -20.26
N HIS A 74 -14.51 -45.70 -19.38
CA HIS A 74 -13.31 -46.57 -19.55
C HIS A 74 -11.96 -45.89 -19.90
N GLU A 75 -10.77 -46.22 -19.35
CA GLU A 75 -10.28 -47.11 -18.27
C GLU A 75 -8.72 -46.98 -18.15
N HIS A 76 -8.13 -47.54 -17.08
CA HIS A 76 -6.69 -47.90 -16.85
C HIS A 76 -5.65 -46.79 -16.58
N VAL A 77 -5.10 -46.63 -15.35
CA VAL A 77 -4.15 -47.45 -14.55
C VAL A 77 -2.73 -47.48 -15.15
N GLU A 78 -1.76 -46.80 -14.49
CA GLU A 78 -0.55 -47.40 -13.91
C GLU A 78 0.35 -46.38 -13.20
N SER A 79 0.90 -46.85 -12.08
CA SER A 79 1.89 -46.26 -11.19
C SER A 79 3.32 -46.39 -11.72
N MET A 80 4.25 -45.50 -11.34
CA MET A 80 5.52 -45.88 -10.66
C MET A 80 6.45 -44.69 -10.37
N GLN A 81 6.87 -44.63 -9.10
CA GLN A 81 8.23 -44.46 -8.58
C GLN A 81 9.06 -43.17 -8.83
N THR A 82 9.34 -42.50 -7.71
CA THR A 82 10.52 -41.66 -7.45
C THR A 82 11.79 -42.50 -7.22
N PRO A 83 12.99 -41.89 -7.32
CA PRO A 83 13.76 -41.73 -6.07
C PRO A 83 14.66 -40.47 -5.96
N HIS A 84 14.59 -39.88 -4.76
CA HIS A 84 15.61 -39.29 -3.88
C HIS A 84 17.06 -38.91 -4.31
N ARG A 85 17.52 -37.83 -3.61
CA ARG A 85 18.83 -37.59 -2.91
C ARG A 85 19.94 -36.89 -3.75
N LYS A 86 20.79 -35.96 -3.26
CA LYS A 86 21.30 -35.52 -1.94
C LYS A 86 21.85 -34.07 -2.04
N ASP A 87 21.73 -33.29 -0.97
CA ASP A 87 22.68 -32.23 -0.58
C ASP A 87 23.80 -32.79 0.31
N PRO A 88 24.99 -32.15 0.30
CA PRO A 88 25.66 -31.71 1.53
C PRO A 88 26.25 -30.30 1.35
N GLY A 89 26.49 -29.43 2.33
CA GLY A 89 26.74 -29.57 3.76
C GLY A 89 27.60 -28.35 4.17
N LEU A 90 27.27 -27.75 5.32
CA LEU A 90 27.97 -26.63 5.97
C LEU A 90 29.38 -26.99 6.45
N ASN A 91 30.27 -25.98 6.57
CA ASN A 91 30.97 -25.70 7.84
C ASN A 91 31.70 -24.31 7.88
N PRO A 92 31.97 -23.75 9.08
CA PRO A 92 32.11 -22.31 9.33
C PRO A 92 33.46 -21.84 9.95
N GLY A 93 33.67 -20.51 10.00
CA GLY A 93 34.54 -19.79 10.94
C GLY A 93 35.47 -18.72 10.30
N PRO A 94 36.01 -17.71 11.03
CA PRO A 94 35.81 -17.34 12.44
C PRO A 94 35.33 -15.88 12.67
N SER A 95 35.06 -15.59 13.94
CA SER A 95 34.54 -14.35 14.53
C SER A 95 35.44 -13.12 14.39
N CYS A 96 34.83 -11.95 14.17
CA CYS A 96 35.38 -10.67 14.63
C CYS A 96 34.29 -9.84 15.30
N SER A 97 34.56 -9.48 16.55
CA SER A 97 33.74 -8.68 17.44
C SER A 97 33.80 -7.18 17.11
N ASN A 98 32.66 -6.54 17.37
CA ASN A 98 32.46 -5.18 17.88
C ASN A 98 32.12 -4.01 16.93
N THR A 99 30.91 -3.52 17.25
CA THR A 99 30.45 -2.12 17.30
C THR A 99 30.14 -1.41 15.99
N PHE A 100 28.85 -1.48 15.59
CA PHE A 100 28.27 -0.53 14.64
C PHE A 100 27.19 0.34 15.29
N SER A 101 27.44 1.65 15.24
CA SER A 101 26.63 2.74 15.78
C SER A 101 25.35 2.94 14.95
N LEU A 102 24.23 3.04 15.64
CA LEU A 102 22.85 3.03 15.12
C LEU A 102 22.40 4.41 14.58
N MET A 103 23.26 5.13 13.85
CA MET A 103 22.96 6.51 13.42
C MET A 103 23.18 6.82 11.93
N SER A 104 22.92 5.88 11.02
CA SER A 104 22.88 6.17 9.58
C SER A 104 21.48 6.34 8.99
N LEU A 105 20.41 6.15 9.76
CA LEU A 105 19.02 6.17 9.25
C LEU A 105 18.23 7.39 9.71
N ALA A 106 18.68 8.58 9.33
CA ALA A 106 17.86 9.79 9.41
C ALA A 106 18.27 10.86 8.39
N LYS A 107 17.92 10.62 7.11
CA LYS A 107 17.58 11.64 6.10
C LYS A 107 17.08 10.92 4.82
N PRO A 108 15.93 11.29 4.24
CA PRO A 108 15.43 10.65 3.02
C PRO A 108 16.09 11.28 1.79
N HIS A 109 17.39 11.02 1.58
CA HIS A 109 18.11 11.37 0.35
C HIS A 109 19.37 10.49 0.20
N SER A 110 19.22 9.20 -0.16
CA SER A 110 20.40 8.36 -0.46
C SER A 110 20.10 7.02 -1.14
N SER A 111 19.24 6.98 -2.17
CA SER A 111 19.19 5.83 -3.10
C SER A 111 19.72 6.14 -4.50
N GLY A 112 20.49 7.22 -4.69
CA GLY A 112 21.03 7.59 -6.01
C GLY A 112 22.37 8.32 -6.03
N ILE A 113 23.09 8.44 -4.91
CA ILE A 113 24.43 9.09 -4.88
C ILE A 113 25.55 8.09 -4.55
N ILE A 114 25.24 6.94 -3.95
CA ILE A 114 26.24 5.92 -3.60
C ILE A 114 26.70 5.12 -4.83
N SER A 115 25.88 5.09 -5.89
CA SER A 115 26.19 4.43 -7.16
C SER A 115 27.17 5.20 -8.07
N ALA A 116 27.52 6.45 -7.73
CA ALA A 116 28.37 7.30 -8.57
C ALA A 116 29.75 7.62 -7.97
N LEU A 117 30.14 7.00 -6.85
CA LEU A 117 31.43 7.28 -6.20
C LEU A 117 32.39 6.10 -6.37
N SER A 118 33.58 6.37 -6.92
CA SER A 118 34.70 5.43 -6.95
C SER A 118 35.09 4.98 -5.53
N SER A 119 35.67 3.79 -5.39
CA SER A 119 36.04 3.17 -4.11
C SER A 119 36.87 4.11 -3.22
N GLU A 120 37.75 4.91 -3.82
CA GLU A 120 38.60 5.87 -3.13
C GLU A 120 37.81 7.06 -2.55
N LYS A 121 36.79 7.56 -3.26
CA LYS A 121 35.90 8.62 -2.76
C LYS A 121 34.99 8.11 -1.64
N ARG A 122 34.64 6.82 -1.65
CA ARG A 122 33.89 6.16 -0.58
C ARG A 122 34.73 6.10 0.71
N SER A 123 36.02 5.76 0.61
CA SER A 123 36.96 5.75 1.75
C SER A 123 37.19 7.15 2.36
N LYS A 124 37.40 8.18 1.53
CA LYS A 124 37.57 9.57 2.02
C LYS A 124 36.31 10.13 2.71
N LEU A 125 35.11 9.73 2.26
CA LEU A 125 33.86 10.13 2.90
C LEU A 125 33.68 9.45 4.27
N VAL A 126 34.08 8.18 4.40
CA VAL A 126 34.09 7.44 5.66
C VAL A 126 35.03 8.09 6.68
N ASN A 127 36.25 8.43 6.28
CA ASN A 127 37.22 9.09 7.16
C ASN A 127 36.77 10.50 7.59
N LYS A 128 36.09 11.24 6.71
CA LYS A 128 35.55 12.57 7.02
C LYS A 128 34.34 12.53 7.98
N MET A 129 33.59 11.42 7.99
CA MET A 129 32.50 11.22 8.94
C MET A 129 33.00 10.79 10.33
N GLN A 130 34.15 10.13 10.42
CA GLN A 130 34.76 9.72 11.69
C GLN A 130 35.40 10.90 12.47
N GLY A 131 35.78 11.99 11.79
CA GLY A 131 36.45 13.14 12.42
C GLY A 131 35.54 14.20 13.06
N ARG A 132 34.20 14.03 13.05
CA ARG A 132 33.27 15.01 13.66
C ARG A 132 32.63 14.44 14.91
N ASN A 133 33.00 14.97 16.06
CA ASN A 133 32.30 14.76 17.33
C ASN A 133 30.88 15.36 17.24
N ALA A 134 29.93 14.55 16.75
CA ALA A 134 28.51 14.84 16.77
C ALA A 134 27.89 14.25 18.06
N PRO A 135 26.93 14.96 18.70
CA PRO A 135 26.31 14.46 19.93
C PRO A 135 25.52 13.16 19.66
N ASN A 136 25.69 12.21 20.59
CA ASN A 136 25.19 10.84 20.49
C ASN A 136 23.64 10.78 20.50
N PRO A 137 22.99 9.98 19.65
CA PRO A 137 21.53 9.99 19.42
C PRO A 137 20.81 8.83 20.10
N THR A 138 21.59 7.90 20.65
CA THR A 138 21.20 6.90 21.63
C THR A 138 21.00 7.53 23.01
N ALA A 139 21.12 8.85 23.13
CA ALA A 139 20.34 9.58 24.11
C ALA A 139 18.86 9.53 23.71
N SER A 140 18.26 8.35 23.92
CA SER A 140 16.88 8.33 24.43
C SER A 140 16.78 9.40 25.51
N PRO A 141 15.67 10.15 25.63
CA PRO A 141 15.44 10.90 26.84
C PRO A 141 15.72 9.88 27.94
N LYS A 142 16.75 10.11 28.77
CA LYS A 142 16.89 9.37 30.02
C LYS A 142 15.48 9.46 30.58
N TYR A 143 14.78 8.34 30.64
CA TYR A 143 13.49 8.27 31.30
C TYR A 143 13.84 8.80 32.69
N SER A 144 13.57 10.08 32.92
CA SER A 144 14.15 10.76 34.04
C SER A 144 13.54 10.05 35.22
N GLN A 145 14.35 9.32 35.96
CA GLN A 145 14.00 8.91 37.30
C GLN A 145 13.90 10.21 38.09
N ASN A 146 12.78 10.92 37.94
CA ASN A 146 12.23 11.63 39.07
C ASN A 146 11.93 10.53 40.07
N LYS A 147 12.88 10.30 40.99
CA LYS A 147 12.60 9.63 42.26
C LYS A 147 11.64 10.55 43.03
N SER A 148 10.39 10.58 42.57
CA SER A 148 9.26 10.85 43.43
C SER A 148 9.36 9.85 44.56
N ARG A 149 9.44 10.36 45.78
CA ARG A 149 9.48 9.58 47.03
C ARG A 149 8.44 8.46 46.90
N TRP A 150 8.89 7.20 46.83
CA TRP A 150 8.01 6.07 46.57
C TRP A 150 7.05 5.94 47.75
N ASN A 151 5.82 6.42 47.56
CA ASN A 151 4.75 6.26 48.53
C ASN A 151 4.08 4.90 48.22
N PRO A 152 4.18 3.89 49.10
CA PRO A 152 3.60 2.57 48.87
C PRO A 152 2.09 2.64 48.60
N PHE A 153 1.39 3.63 49.16
CA PHE A 153 -0.02 3.90 48.87
C PHE A 153 -0.23 4.36 47.42
N ASN A 154 0.62 5.25 46.89
CA ASN A 154 0.54 5.69 45.50
C ASN A 154 0.95 4.58 44.52
N GLY A 155 1.87 3.69 44.92
CA GLY A 155 2.23 2.49 44.17
C GLY A 155 1.07 1.49 44.09
N LEU A 156 0.39 1.26 45.21
CA LEU A 156 -0.80 0.40 45.28
C LEU A 156 -2.00 1.00 44.55
N ILE A 157 -2.24 2.31 44.68
CA ILE A 157 -3.28 3.02 43.93
C ILE A 157 -2.97 3.00 42.43
N ARG A 158 -1.72 3.22 42.01
CA ARG A 158 -1.34 3.08 40.59
C ARG A 158 -1.48 1.64 40.10
N PHE A 159 -1.09 0.66 40.89
CA PHE A 159 -1.27 -0.75 40.55
C PHE A 159 -2.76 -1.08 40.42
N LEU A 160 -3.60 -0.64 41.36
CA LEU A 160 -5.05 -0.85 41.33
C LEU A 160 -5.70 -0.08 40.17
N ILE A 161 -5.29 1.15 39.85
CA ILE A 161 -5.78 1.89 38.68
C ILE A 161 -5.37 1.18 37.40
N ILE A 162 -4.12 0.75 37.25
CA ILE A 162 -3.64 0.01 36.07
C ILE A 162 -4.32 -1.37 35.97
N PHE A 163 -4.54 -2.03 37.11
CA PHE A 163 -5.19 -3.34 37.21
C PHE A 163 -6.69 -3.23 36.87
N VAL A 164 -7.38 -2.22 37.41
CA VAL A 164 -8.78 -1.87 37.09
C VAL A 164 -8.88 -1.42 35.62
N GLU A 165 -7.99 -0.55 35.13
CA GLU A 165 -7.93 -0.19 33.70
C GLU A 165 -7.70 -1.42 32.81
N LYS A 166 -6.85 -2.38 33.21
CA LYS A 166 -6.63 -3.63 32.46
C LYS A 166 -7.82 -4.58 32.56
N MET A 167 -8.48 -4.66 33.71
CA MET A 167 -9.65 -5.51 33.97
C MET A 167 -10.91 -5.00 33.25
N PHE A 168 -11.05 -3.67 33.11
CA PHE A 168 -12.22 -3.03 32.50
C PHE A 168 -11.97 -2.49 31.08
N ARG A 169 -10.74 -2.59 30.54
CA ARG A 169 -10.49 -2.45 29.09
C ARG A 169 -11.12 -3.63 28.35
N LYS A 170 -12.43 -3.56 28.14
CA LYS A 170 -13.01 -4.06 26.91
C LYS A 170 -12.61 -3.09 25.81
N LEU A 171 -11.39 -3.23 25.31
CA LEU A 171 -11.12 -2.87 23.91
C LEU A 171 -12.02 -3.81 23.11
N ASN A 172 -13.27 -3.42 22.87
CA ASN A 172 -14.16 -4.19 22.04
C ASN A 172 -13.46 -4.29 20.67
N PRO A 173 -13.02 -5.48 20.23
CA PRO A 173 -12.56 -5.61 18.87
C PRO A 173 -13.74 -5.18 18.00
N VAL A 174 -13.55 -4.09 17.25
CA VAL A 174 -14.56 -3.69 16.27
C VAL A 174 -14.44 -4.68 15.13
N HIS A 175 -15.26 -5.74 15.20
CA HIS A 175 -15.50 -6.63 14.09
C HIS A 175 -16.14 -5.82 12.96
N THR A 176 -15.35 -5.43 11.98
CA THR A 176 -15.82 -5.46 10.59
C THR A 176 -15.53 -6.87 10.11
N SER A 177 -16.57 -7.65 9.82
CA SER A 177 -16.45 -9.03 9.33
C SER A 177 -15.41 -9.08 8.19
N ASP A 178 -14.44 -9.99 8.34
CA ASP A 178 -13.45 -10.38 7.33
C ASP A 178 -12.28 -9.41 7.04
N LEU A 179 -11.98 -8.47 7.95
CA LEU A 179 -10.73 -7.69 7.93
C LEU A 179 -9.93 -7.81 9.24
N PRO A 180 -8.60 -7.54 9.22
CA PRO A 180 -7.85 -7.41 10.46
C PRO A 180 -8.49 -6.37 11.37
N SER A 181 -8.64 -6.68 12.67
CA SER A 181 -9.23 -5.74 13.62
C SER A 181 -8.38 -4.47 13.74
N TYR A 182 -9.02 -3.30 13.78
CA TYR A 182 -8.34 -2.01 13.89
C TYR A 182 -9.04 -1.10 14.90
N VAL A 183 -8.38 -0.02 15.31
CA VAL A 183 -8.94 0.95 16.26
C VAL A 183 -10.02 1.78 15.56
N ALA A 184 -11.25 1.76 16.08
CA ALA A 184 -12.32 2.60 15.56
C ALA A 184 -12.05 4.09 15.86
N GLU A 185 -12.49 4.97 14.96
CA GLU A 185 -12.21 6.42 15.06
C GLU A 185 -12.69 7.01 16.39
N GLY A 186 -13.87 6.62 16.89
CA GLY A 186 -14.40 7.08 18.18
C GLY A 186 -13.66 6.54 19.41
N GLN A 187 -12.86 5.49 19.26
CA GLN A 187 -12.07 4.90 20.34
C GLN A 187 -10.64 5.43 20.38
N PHE A 188 -10.14 6.01 19.28
CA PHE A 188 -8.78 6.52 19.21
C PHE A 188 -8.47 7.58 20.28
N PRO A 189 -9.35 8.57 20.56
CA PRO A 189 -9.14 9.54 21.63
C PRO A 189 -9.07 8.94 23.05
N MET A 190 -9.53 7.68 23.22
CA MET A 190 -9.47 6.98 24.50
C MET A 190 -8.17 6.18 24.69
N LEU A 191 -7.29 6.16 23.67
CA LEU A 191 -6.00 5.49 23.74
C LEU A 191 -4.99 6.31 24.55
N ARG A 192 -4.02 5.62 25.15
CA ARG A 192 -2.91 6.27 25.88
C ARG A 192 -2.20 7.27 24.98
N GLU A 193 -1.89 8.47 25.49
CA GLU A 193 -1.25 9.56 24.75
C GLU A 193 0.06 9.15 24.06
N ASN A 194 0.79 8.18 24.61
CA ASN A 194 2.03 7.68 24.01
C ASN A 194 1.82 6.94 22.67
N LEU A 195 0.58 6.59 22.32
CA LEU A 195 0.20 6.03 21.02
C LEU A 195 -0.15 7.09 19.98
N TRP A 196 -0.24 8.36 20.38
CA TRP A 196 -0.60 9.47 19.50
C TRP A 196 0.62 10.01 18.77
N PHE A 197 0.39 10.89 17.79
CA PHE A 197 1.50 11.63 17.21
C PHE A 197 2.09 12.60 18.24
N GLY A 198 3.42 12.66 18.32
CA GLY A 198 4.08 13.69 19.10
C GLY A 198 3.95 15.08 18.45
N PRO A 199 4.15 16.18 19.19
CA PRO A 199 3.98 17.55 18.68
C PRO A 199 4.87 17.86 17.46
N LEU A 200 6.12 17.38 17.45
CA LEU A 200 7.02 17.53 16.30
C LEU A 200 6.52 16.78 15.05
N LYS A 201 5.85 15.64 15.25
CA LYS A 201 5.27 14.86 14.16
C LYS A 201 4.04 15.57 13.60
N HIS A 202 3.18 16.14 14.46
CA HIS A 202 2.07 17.01 14.02
C HIS A 202 2.56 18.18 13.18
N LEU A 203 3.59 18.90 13.64
CA LEU A 203 4.17 20.02 12.88
C LEU A 203 4.71 19.57 11.52
N THR A 204 5.36 18.41 11.46
CA THR A 204 5.86 17.82 10.22
C THR A 204 4.73 17.48 9.25
N LEU A 205 3.65 16.85 9.74
CA LEU A 205 2.48 16.52 8.94
C LEU A 205 1.78 17.77 8.43
N PHE A 206 1.61 18.78 9.28
CA PHE A 206 1.03 20.07 8.91
C PHE A 206 1.87 20.76 7.82
N LYS A 207 3.19 20.84 7.99
CA LYS A 207 4.10 21.39 6.98
C LYS A 207 3.96 20.67 5.63
N ASN A 208 3.94 19.35 5.64
CA ASN A 208 3.80 18.55 4.41
C ASN A 208 2.44 18.78 3.75
N PHE A 209 1.36 18.82 4.54
CA PHE A 209 0.02 19.11 4.05
C PHE A 209 -0.06 20.49 3.40
N MET A 210 0.49 21.52 4.04
CA MET A 210 0.55 22.88 3.48
C MET A 210 1.36 22.91 2.17
N ALA A 211 2.50 22.21 2.12
CA ALA A 211 3.30 22.12 0.90
C ALA A 211 2.52 21.46 -0.25
N VAL A 212 1.82 20.35 0.00
CA VAL A 212 0.98 19.65 -1.00
C VAL A 212 -0.17 20.55 -1.46
N THR A 213 -0.84 21.24 -0.53
CA THR A 213 -1.94 22.16 -0.85
C THR A 213 -1.47 23.30 -1.75
N ILE A 214 -0.35 23.95 -1.41
CA ILE A 214 0.23 25.03 -2.22
C ILE A 214 0.63 24.50 -3.60
N GLN A 215 1.33 23.37 -3.67
CA GLN A 215 1.71 22.77 -4.96
C GLN A 215 0.49 22.41 -5.81
N THR A 216 -0.58 21.90 -5.22
CA THR A 216 -1.83 21.58 -5.93
C THR A 216 -2.48 22.83 -6.49
N LEU A 217 -2.54 23.91 -5.71
CA LEU A 217 -3.05 25.21 -6.18
C LEU A 217 -2.20 25.76 -7.33
N LEU A 218 -0.87 25.76 -7.20
CA LEU A 218 0.03 26.20 -8.26
C LEU A 218 -0.14 25.37 -9.54
N ARG A 219 -0.32 24.05 -9.41
CA ARG A 219 -0.60 23.17 -10.57
C ARG A 219 -1.92 23.54 -11.24
N ARG A 220 -2.98 23.79 -10.46
CA ARG A 220 -4.29 24.21 -10.99
C ARG A 220 -4.19 25.55 -11.70
N LEU A 221 -3.51 26.53 -11.11
CA LEU A 221 -3.29 27.84 -11.73
C LEU A 221 -2.46 27.74 -13.01
N SER A 222 -1.35 27.00 -12.98
CA SER A 222 -0.48 26.80 -14.15
C SER A 222 -1.14 26.03 -15.30
N ASN A 223 -2.17 25.24 -15.00
CA ASN A 223 -2.96 24.49 -15.98
C ASN A 223 -4.35 25.11 -16.21
N PHE A 224 -4.64 26.29 -15.67
CA PHE A 224 -5.93 26.94 -15.83
C PHE A 224 -6.20 27.24 -17.30
N GLY A 225 -7.38 26.86 -17.79
CA GLY A 225 -7.77 26.99 -19.19
C GLY A 225 -7.03 26.06 -20.17
N ARG A 226 -6.20 25.12 -19.69
CA ARG A 226 -5.46 24.19 -20.54
C ARG A 226 -6.03 22.77 -20.45
N THR A 227 -6.51 22.23 -21.56
CA THR A 227 -6.87 20.81 -21.68
C THR A 227 -5.66 19.98 -22.09
N TRP A 228 -5.72 18.67 -21.87
CA TRP A 228 -4.70 17.73 -22.37
C TRP A 228 -5.17 17.21 -23.72
N SER A 229 -4.43 17.51 -24.78
CA SER A 229 -4.74 17.07 -26.14
C SER A 229 -3.84 15.93 -26.62
N LYS A 230 -2.66 15.79 -26.01
CA LYS A 230 -1.72 14.68 -26.24
C LYS A 230 -1.20 14.14 -24.92
N ILE A 231 -0.75 12.88 -24.93
CA ILE A 231 -0.32 12.20 -23.70
C ILE A 231 0.84 12.92 -22.99
N ASP A 232 1.73 13.57 -23.74
CA ASP A 232 2.88 14.29 -23.17
C ASP A 232 2.47 15.53 -22.36
N ASP A 233 1.24 16.02 -22.50
CA ASP A 233 0.71 17.13 -21.71
C ASP A 233 0.64 16.81 -20.22
N ILE A 234 0.65 15.52 -19.84
CA ILE A 234 0.76 15.05 -18.45
C ILE A 234 1.99 15.63 -17.73
N LYS A 235 3.05 15.95 -18.48
CA LYS A 235 4.29 16.51 -17.91
C LYS A 235 4.03 17.83 -17.17
N ARG A 236 2.98 18.57 -17.54
CA ARG A 236 2.57 19.82 -16.88
C ARG A 236 2.08 19.65 -15.44
N VAL A 237 1.81 18.42 -15.00
CA VAL A 237 1.51 18.12 -13.58
C VAL A 237 2.77 18.24 -12.72
N PHE A 238 3.95 18.02 -13.29
CA PHE A 238 5.21 18.06 -12.56
C PHE A 238 5.84 19.45 -12.63
N LEU A 239 5.40 20.37 -11.75
CA LEU A 239 6.02 21.70 -11.63
C LEU A 239 7.48 21.62 -11.18
N PHE A 240 7.79 20.68 -10.29
CA PHE A 240 9.12 20.46 -9.74
C PHE A 240 9.43 18.96 -9.77
N PRO A 241 9.68 18.38 -10.96
CA PRO A 241 9.90 16.94 -11.07
C PRO A 241 11.19 16.54 -10.34
N SER A 242 11.13 15.46 -9.59
CA SER A 242 12.35 14.82 -9.09
C SER A 242 13.12 14.20 -10.26
N LYS A 243 14.43 13.94 -10.10
CA LYS A 243 15.23 13.21 -11.10
C LYS A 243 14.59 11.88 -11.50
N ARG A 244 13.97 11.19 -10.53
CA ARG A 244 13.23 9.95 -10.78
C ARG A 244 11.99 10.17 -11.64
N ALA A 245 11.22 11.23 -11.37
CA ALA A 245 10.05 11.56 -12.19
C ALA A 245 10.44 11.91 -13.63
N VAL A 246 11.54 12.63 -13.84
CA VAL A 246 12.09 12.91 -15.18
C VAL A 246 12.44 11.60 -15.89
N TYR A 247 13.25 10.76 -15.26
CA TYR A 247 13.64 9.46 -15.81
C TYR A 247 12.43 8.60 -16.20
N ILE A 248 11.43 8.48 -15.31
CA ILE A 248 10.19 7.76 -15.63
C ILE A 248 9.50 8.39 -16.83
N SER A 249 9.36 9.71 -16.88
CA SER A 249 8.67 10.42 -17.96
C SER A 249 9.33 10.26 -19.33
N GLU A 250 10.62 9.92 -19.37
CA GLU A 250 11.39 9.66 -20.58
C GLU A 250 11.33 8.18 -20.99
N ASN A 251 11.18 7.26 -20.03
CA ASN A 251 11.31 5.81 -20.26
C ASN A 251 9.99 5.02 -20.12
N TRP A 252 8.88 5.64 -19.69
CA TRP A 252 7.64 4.92 -19.37
C TRP A 252 7.01 4.13 -20.55
N LYS A 253 7.39 4.46 -21.80
CA LYS A 253 6.95 3.73 -23.00
C LYS A 253 7.79 2.50 -23.31
N ASP A 254 9.00 2.38 -22.74
CA ASP A 254 9.94 1.29 -23.01
C ASP A 254 9.50 -0.02 -22.33
N ASP A 255 9.68 -1.14 -23.04
CA ASP A 255 9.26 -2.46 -22.57
C ASP A 255 10.15 -3.01 -21.46
N ALA A 256 11.47 -2.78 -21.53
CA ALA A 256 12.39 -3.20 -20.48
C ALA A 256 12.13 -2.40 -19.20
N PHE A 257 11.85 -1.09 -19.32
CA PHE A 257 11.47 -0.26 -18.19
C PHE A 257 10.11 -0.69 -17.61
N PHE A 258 9.12 -1.03 -18.44
CA PHE A 258 7.85 -1.61 -17.99
C PHE A 258 8.07 -2.90 -17.18
N GLY A 259 8.84 -3.85 -17.71
CA GLY A 259 9.14 -5.11 -17.03
C GLY A 259 9.93 -4.92 -15.74
N SER A 260 10.90 -4.00 -15.73
CA SER A 260 11.73 -3.70 -14.54
C SER A 260 10.91 -3.22 -13.34
N GLN A 261 9.74 -2.60 -13.57
CA GLN A 261 8.89 -2.10 -12.48
C GLN A 261 8.23 -3.22 -11.66
N PHE A 262 8.08 -4.43 -12.21
CA PHE A 262 7.61 -5.60 -11.45
C PHE A 262 8.68 -6.14 -10.50
N LEU A 263 9.94 -5.77 -10.70
CA LEU A 263 11.08 -6.19 -9.87
C LEU A 263 11.50 -5.09 -8.90
N ASN A 264 11.58 -3.86 -9.40
CA ASN A 264 12.27 -2.76 -8.71
C ASN A 264 11.42 -1.49 -8.63
N GLY A 265 10.14 -1.58 -8.99
CA GLY A 265 9.16 -0.51 -8.89
C GLY A 265 8.54 -0.41 -7.50
N CYS A 266 7.34 0.18 -7.43
CA CYS A 266 6.62 0.36 -6.18
C CYS A 266 5.97 -0.93 -5.65
N ASN A 267 5.69 -1.91 -6.53
CA ASN A 267 4.95 -3.12 -6.19
C ASN A 267 5.70 -4.40 -6.59
N PRO A 268 6.88 -4.65 -6.03
CA PRO A 268 7.74 -5.76 -6.47
C PRO A 268 7.24 -7.14 -6.02
N GLY A 269 6.15 -7.23 -5.27
CA GLY A 269 5.68 -8.48 -4.64
C GLY A 269 4.71 -9.32 -5.48
N MET A 270 4.35 -8.88 -6.68
CA MET A 270 3.27 -9.51 -7.47
C MET A 270 3.73 -10.56 -8.47
N ILE A 271 4.98 -10.48 -8.94
CA ILE A 271 5.49 -11.36 -10.00
C ILE A 271 5.77 -12.78 -9.46
N GLU A 272 5.39 -13.78 -10.24
CA GLU A 272 5.60 -15.20 -9.95
C GLU A 272 6.11 -15.95 -11.18
N LYS A 273 6.86 -17.03 -10.98
CA LYS A 273 7.34 -17.90 -12.05
C LYS A 273 6.17 -18.68 -12.64
N CYS A 274 6.06 -18.68 -13.96
CA CYS A 274 5.06 -19.43 -14.69
C CYS A 274 5.56 -20.88 -14.86
N ILE A 275 4.83 -21.84 -14.29
CA ILE A 275 5.22 -23.27 -14.30
C ILE A 275 4.50 -24.07 -15.40
N GLU A 276 3.39 -23.56 -15.89
CA GLU A 276 2.57 -24.15 -16.94
C GLU A 276 1.86 -23.05 -17.73
N ILE A 277 1.32 -23.40 -18.90
CA ILE A 277 0.59 -22.44 -19.73
C ILE A 277 -0.69 -22.04 -18.98
N PRO A 278 -0.91 -20.75 -18.66
CA PRO A 278 -2.08 -20.36 -17.89
C PRO A 278 -3.36 -20.67 -18.65
N GLU A 279 -4.28 -21.41 -18.01
CA GLU A 279 -5.60 -21.75 -18.57
C GLU A 279 -6.40 -20.50 -18.99
N LYS A 280 -6.13 -19.37 -18.33
CA LYS A 280 -6.75 -18.07 -18.60
C LYS A 280 -6.26 -17.40 -19.89
N ILE A 281 -5.11 -17.82 -20.43
CA ILE A 281 -4.56 -17.33 -21.71
C ILE A 281 -4.16 -18.53 -22.60
N PRO A 282 -5.10 -19.41 -22.98
CA PRO A 282 -4.76 -20.62 -23.74
C PRO A 282 -4.28 -20.27 -25.16
N GLY A 283 -4.70 -19.11 -25.68
CA GLY A 283 -4.29 -18.60 -26.98
C GLY A 283 -2.82 -18.21 -27.09
N ILE A 284 -2.08 -18.11 -25.97
CA ILE A 284 -0.67 -17.68 -26.00
C ILE A 284 0.21 -18.57 -26.87
N ILE A 285 -0.08 -19.88 -26.94
CA ILE A 285 0.68 -20.85 -27.75
C ILE A 285 0.68 -20.45 -29.23
N LYS A 286 -0.43 -19.90 -29.73
CA LYS A 286 -0.56 -19.48 -31.13
C LYS A 286 0.25 -18.22 -31.43
N VAL A 287 0.36 -17.34 -30.44
CA VAL A 287 1.02 -16.03 -30.60
C VAL A 287 2.51 -16.10 -30.24
N TYR A 288 2.89 -17.06 -29.39
CA TYR A 288 4.23 -17.23 -28.88
C TYR A 288 4.61 -18.73 -28.88
N PRO A 289 4.97 -19.33 -30.05
CA PRO A 289 5.05 -20.79 -30.23
C PRO A 289 6.04 -21.52 -29.32
N ASN A 290 7.15 -20.89 -28.95
CA ASN A 290 8.18 -21.46 -28.06
C ASN A 290 7.88 -21.26 -26.57
N ILE A 291 6.66 -20.79 -26.20
CA ILE A 291 6.31 -20.50 -24.80
C ILE A 291 6.47 -21.73 -23.90
N LYS A 292 6.13 -22.93 -24.40
CA LYS A 292 6.20 -24.17 -23.62
C LYS A 292 7.64 -24.52 -23.22
N GLU A 293 8.58 -24.39 -24.16
CA GLU A 293 10.00 -24.59 -23.91
C GLU A 293 10.55 -23.54 -22.93
N LEU A 294 10.15 -22.28 -23.09
CA LEU A 294 10.60 -21.22 -22.18
C LEU A 294 10.06 -21.39 -20.76
N ILE A 295 8.83 -21.88 -20.59
CA ILE A 295 8.27 -22.25 -19.28
C ILE A 295 9.09 -23.38 -18.66
N GLN A 296 9.37 -24.44 -19.41
CA GLN A 296 10.20 -25.56 -18.95
C GLN A 296 11.61 -25.11 -18.55
N ASN A 297 12.18 -24.15 -19.27
CA ASN A 297 13.48 -23.55 -18.95
C ASN A 297 13.41 -22.51 -17.82
N GLY A 298 12.24 -22.29 -17.21
CA GLY A 298 12.04 -21.37 -16.10
C GLY A 298 12.22 -19.89 -16.47
N LYS A 299 12.02 -19.53 -17.74
CA LYS A 299 12.23 -18.18 -18.30
C LYS A 299 10.98 -17.33 -18.37
N ILE A 300 9.80 -17.89 -18.09
CA ILE A 300 8.52 -17.17 -18.13
C ILE A 300 8.03 -16.86 -16.72
N TYR A 301 7.54 -15.64 -16.56
CA TYR A 301 6.95 -15.12 -15.33
C TYR A 301 5.58 -14.53 -15.64
N MET A 302 4.72 -14.49 -14.62
CA MET A 302 3.37 -14.00 -14.71
C MET A 302 3.10 -12.95 -13.63
N VAL A 303 2.22 -12.00 -13.96
CA VAL A 303 1.59 -11.11 -12.98
C VAL A 303 0.08 -11.16 -13.23
N ASP A 304 -0.68 -11.62 -12.23
CA ASP A 304 -2.14 -11.78 -12.32
C ASP A 304 -2.86 -10.79 -11.41
N TYR A 305 -3.69 -9.93 -12.01
CA TYR A 305 -4.51 -8.93 -11.33
C TYR A 305 -5.94 -9.41 -11.02
N LYS A 306 -6.18 -10.73 -10.93
CA LYS A 306 -7.48 -11.37 -10.65
C LYS A 306 -8.28 -10.77 -9.48
N LEU A 307 -7.61 -10.17 -8.49
CA LEU A 307 -8.30 -9.52 -7.37
C LEU A 307 -9.24 -8.40 -7.83
N LEU A 308 -8.92 -7.73 -8.94
CA LEU A 308 -9.72 -6.66 -9.55
C LEU A 308 -10.81 -7.18 -10.49
N ASP A 309 -10.95 -8.50 -10.65
CA ASP A 309 -11.97 -9.05 -11.54
C ASP A 309 -13.36 -8.96 -10.90
N ASP A 310 -14.38 -8.74 -11.73
CA ASP A 310 -15.77 -8.60 -11.30
C ASP A 310 -15.95 -7.64 -10.10
N VAL A 311 -15.37 -6.43 -10.22
CA VAL A 311 -15.54 -5.36 -9.24
C VAL A 311 -16.40 -4.24 -9.80
N LYS A 312 -17.25 -3.67 -8.94
CA LYS A 312 -18.11 -2.55 -9.35
C LYS A 312 -17.31 -1.26 -9.52
N GLU A 313 -17.31 -0.72 -10.72
CA GLU A 313 -16.61 0.53 -11.03
C GLU A 313 -17.39 1.76 -10.51
N ALA A 314 -16.65 2.77 -10.04
CA ALA A 314 -17.23 4.03 -9.56
C ALA A 314 -17.59 5.01 -10.69
N VAL A 315 -18.37 6.03 -10.33
CA VAL A 315 -18.65 7.20 -11.18
C VAL A 315 -18.03 8.42 -10.52
N ILE A 316 -17.25 9.19 -11.28
CA ILE A 316 -16.64 10.45 -10.82
C ILE A 316 -17.17 11.57 -11.71
N ASP A 317 -17.74 12.60 -11.10
CA ASP A 317 -18.27 13.78 -11.81
C ASP A 317 -19.22 13.44 -12.97
N GLY A 318 -20.03 12.39 -12.81
CA GLY A 318 -20.97 11.90 -13.84
C GLY A 318 -20.34 11.01 -14.92
N HIS A 319 -19.03 10.75 -14.85
CA HIS A 319 -18.31 9.89 -15.78
C HIS A 319 -18.04 8.51 -15.19
N GLN A 320 -18.50 7.48 -15.90
CA GLN A 320 -18.19 6.09 -15.59
C GLN A 320 -16.67 5.90 -15.63
N GLN A 321 -16.11 5.38 -14.54
CA GLN A 321 -14.72 4.95 -14.48
C GLN A 321 -14.62 3.50 -14.90
N HIS A 322 -13.41 3.05 -15.26
CA HIS A 322 -13.20 1.70 -15.77
C HIS A 322 -11.99 1.04 -15.12
N LEU A 323 -12.08 -0.27 -14.96
CA LEU A 323 -11.05 -1.14 -14.40
C LEU A 323 -10.78 -2.31 -15.33
N ALA A 324 -9.55 -2.82 -15.23
CA ALA A 324 -9.14 -4.06 -15.85
C ALA A 324 -8.62 -5.02 -14.77
N ALA A 325 -8.65 -6.31 -15.06
CA ALA A 325 -8.02 -7.36 -14.28
C ALA A 325 -7.01 -8.12 -15.16
N PRO A 326 -5.88 -7.49 -15.54
CA PRO A 326 -5.01 -8.05 -16.54
C PRO A 326 -4.24 -9.28 -16.06
N ILE A 327 -3.78 -10.05 -17.03
CA ILE A 327 -2.78 -11.10 -16.87
C ILE A 327 -1.63 -10.74 -17.79
N VAL A 328 -0.43 -10.68 -17.23
CA VAL A 328 0.79 -10.27 -17.94
C VAL A 328 1.76 -11.43 -17.96
N LEU A 329 2.24 -11.80 -19.14
CA LEU A 329 3.35 -12.73 -19.29
C LEU A 329 4.62 -11.97 -19.63
N LEU A 330 5.69 -12.31 -18.94
CA LEU A 330 7.02 -11.72 -19.13
C LEU A 330 8.06 -12.81 -19.34
N GLN A 331 9.04 -12.54 -20.19
CA GLN A 331 10.18 -13.40 -20.43
C GLN A 331 11.44 -12.77 -19.84
N GLU A 332 12.18 -13.55 -19.06
CA GLU A 332 13.52 -13.20 -18.66
C GLU A 332 14.49 -13.33 -19.84
N LYS A 333 15.15 -12.22 -20.20
CA LYS A 333 16.22 -12.15 -21.21
C LYS A 333 17.46 -11.52 -20.61
N ASP A 334 18.60 -11.59 -21.31
CA ASP A 334 19.87 -10.98 -20.87
C ASP A 334 19.75 -9.48 -20.59
N LYS A 335 18.91 -8.78 -21.37
CA LYS A 335 18.65 -7.34 -21.24
C LYS A 335 17.64 -7.00 -20.12
N GLY A 336 17.13 -7.99 -19.41
CA GLY A 336 16.13 -7.84 -18.36
C GLY A 336 14.82 -8.54 -18.67
N LEU A 337 13.83 -8.27 -17.84
CA LEU A 337 12.50 -8.87 -17.91
C LEU A 337 11.65 -8.13 -18.96
N MET A 338 11.21 -8.83 -20.01
CA MET A 338 10.49 -8.24 -21.14
C MET A 338 9.03 -8.70 -21.15
N PRO A 339 8.03 -7.80 -21.24
CA PRO A 339 6.65 -8.20 -21.46
C PRO A 339 6.49 -8.87 -22.84
N ILE A 340 5.79 -10.00 -22.89
CA ILE A 340 5.54 -10.75 -24.14
C ILE A 340 4.06 -10.81 -24.50
N ALA A 341 3.16 -10.76 -23.50
CA ALA A 341 1.73 -10.76 -23.73
C ALA A 341 0.97 -10.09 -22.57
N ILE A 342 -0.15 -9.45 -22.90
CA ILE A 342 -1.11 -8.87 -21.95
C ILE A 342 -2.52 -9.26 -22.39
N GLN A 343 -3.29 -9.86 -21.50
CA GLN A 343 -4.74 -10.01 -21.63
C GLN A 343 -5.40 -9.11 -20.57
N LEU A 344 -6.40 -8.29 -20.92
CA LEU A 344 -6.90 -7.23 -20.02
C LEU A 344 -7.99 -7.70 -19.04
N LYS A 345 -8.67 -8.79 -19.35
CA LYS A 345 -9.65 -9.44 -18.47
C LYS A 345 -9.25 -10.89 -18.18
N GLN A 346 -9.83 -11.47 -17.13
CA GLN A 346 -9.51 -12.85 -16.72
C GLN A 346 -10.02 -13.90 -17.72
N GLU A 347 -11.27 -13.75 -18.18
CA GLU A 347 -11.90 -14.70 -19.09
C GLU A 347 -11.46 -14.51 -20.54
N PRO A 348 -10.89 -15.54 -21.21
CA PRO A 348 -10.48 -15.44 -22.60
C PRO A 348 -11.70 -15.32 -23.52
N GLY A 349 -11.59 -14.54 -24.60
CA GLY A 349 -12.68 -14.39 -25.55
C GLY A 349 -12.36 -13.49 -26.73
N LYS A 350 -13.24 -13.47 -27.74
CA LYS A 350 -13.06 -12.63 -28.94
C LYS A 350 -12.95 -11.13 -28.59
N GLU A 351 -13.69 -10.69 -27.57
CA GLU A 351 -13.69 -9.31 -27.05
C GLU A 351 -12.61 -9.06 -25.99
N ASN A 352 -11.73 -10.03 -25.73
CA ASN A 352 -10.60 -9.92 -24.81
C ASN A 352 -9.33 -10.47 -25.49
N PRO A 353 -8.79 -9.74 -26.48
CA PRO A 353 -7.63 -10.19 -27.23
C PRO A 353 -6.37 -10.23 -26.35
N ILE A 354 -5.40 -11.01 -26.81
CA ILE A 354 -4.05 -11.04 -26.26
C ILE A 354 -3.23 -10.00 -27.01
N PHE A 355 -2.84 -8.93 -26.31
CA PHE A 355 -1.97 -7.91 -26.85
C PHE A 355 -0.51 -8.35 -26.74
N THR A 356 0.30 -8.03 -27.73
CA THR A 356 1.73 -8.34 -27.77
C THR A 356 2.56 -7.15 -28.25
N PRO A 357 3.90 -7.15 -28.03
CA PRO A 357 4.79 -6.13 -28.56
C PRO A 357 4.77 -5.97 -30.09
N ASN A 358 4.25 -6.96 -30.82
CA ASN A 358 4.15 -6.93 -32.29
C ASN A 358 2.86 -6.26 -32.79
N ASP A 359 1.93 -5.92 -31.90
CA ASP A 359 0.73 -5.15 -32.27
C ASP A 359 1.09 -3.70 -32.63
N LYS A 360 0.08 -2.95 -33.09
CA LYS A 360 0.24 -1.50 -33.32
C LYS A 360 0.78 -0.83 -32.04
N PRO A 361 1.79 0.06 -32.16
CA PRO A 361 2.45 0.65 -31.00
C PRO A 361 1.50 1.29 -29.99
N GLU A 362 0.41 1.91 -30.46
CA GLU A 362 -0.61 2.56 -29.63
C GLU A 362 -1.44 1.54 -28.86
N ALA A 363 -1.79 0.41 -29.47
CA ALA A 363 -2.54 -0.66 -28.83
C ALA A 363 -1.72 -1.34 -27.73
N TRP A 364 -0.45 -1.66 -28.04
CA TRP A 364 0.47 -2.22 -27.05
C TRP A 364 0.74 -1.26 -25.88
N LEU A 365 0.95 0.03 -26.18
CA LEU A 365 1.13 1.04 -25.16
C LEU A 365 -0.12 1.18 -24.26
N LEU A 366 -1.32 1.16 -24.85
CA LEU A 366 -2.57 1.23 -24.09
C LEU A 366 -2.76 0.02 -23.19
N ALA A 367 -2.46 -1.19 -23.67
CA ALA A 367 -2.50 -2.41 -22.86
C ALA A 367 -1.57 -2.31 -21.64
N LYS A 368 -0.34 -1.81 -21.82
CA LYS A 368 0.60 -1.55 -20.72
C LYS A 368 0.09 -0.49 -19.75
N ILE A 369 -0.57 0.58 -20.23
CA ILE A 369 -1.18 1.61 -19.37
C ILE A 369 -2.26 0.99 -18.47
N TRP A 370 -3.12 0.12 -19.02
CA TRP A 370 -4.12 -0.61 -18.24
C TRP A 370 -3.49 -1.48 -17.16
N VAL A 371 -2.40 -2.18 -17.47
CA VAL A 371 -1.65 -2.93 -16.46
C VAL A 371 -1.12 -2.03 -15.35
N ARG A 372 -0.50 -0.88 -15.69
CA ARG A 372 0.00 0.06 -14.67
C ARG A 372 -1.13 0.67 -13.84
N ASN A 373 -2.32 0.83 -14.42
CA ASN A 373 -3.52 1.26 -13.70
C ASN A 373 -3.97 0.19 -12.69
N SER A 374 -4.10 -1.07 -13.10
CA SER A 374 -4.40 -2.19 -12.21
C SER A 374 -3.34 -2.37 -11.11
N ASP A 375 -2.05 -2.19 -11.46
CA ASP A 375 -0.94 -2.22 -10.48
C ASP A 375 -1.06 -1.13 -9.43
N PHE A 376 -1.49 0.07 -9.81
CA PHE A 376 -1.72 1.15 -8.85
C PHE A 376 -2.76 0.74 -7.79
N TYR A 377 -3.87 0.12 -8.18
CA TYR A 377 -4.91 -0.29 -7.24
C TYR A 377 -4.45 -1.36 -6.26
N LEU A 378 -3.88 -2.45 -6.77
CA LEU A 378 -3.40 -3.53 -5.89
C LEU A 378 -2.20 -3.08 -5.05
N HIS A 379 -1.31 -2.25 -5.59
CA HIS A 379 -0.24 -1.66 -4.80
C HIS A 379 -0.79 -0.84 -3.63
N GLN A 380 -1.69 0.12 -3.90
CA GLN A 380 -2.12 1.05 -2.86
C GLN A 380 -2.99 0.38 -1.79
N LEU A 381 -3.94 -0.47 -2.18
CA LEU A 381 -4.85 -1.10 -1.24
C LEU A 381 -4.25 -2.35 -0.59
N ILE A 382 -3.57 -3.20 -1.37
CA ILE A 382 -3.18 -4.53 -0.88
C ILE A 382 -1.74 -4.50 -0.40
N SER A 383 -0.78 -4.26 -1.29
CA SER A 383 0.65 -4.33 -0.93
C SER A 383 1.05 -3.27 0.09
N HIS A 384 0.46 -2.07 0.00
CA HIS A 384 0.72 -0.96 0.90
C HIS A 384 -0.26 -0.95 2.08
N PHE A 385 -1.54 -0.66 1.86
CA PHE A 385 -2.45 -0.45 2.97
C PHE A 385 -2.74 -1.72 3.79
N LEU A 386 -3.15 -2.84 3.17
CA LEU A 386 -3.43 -4.07 3.92
C LEU A 386 -2.16 -4.66 4.54
N ARG A 387 -1.15 -4.95 3.71
CA ARG A 387 0.00 -5.78 4.10
C ARG A 387 1.03 -5.05 4.96
N THR A 388 1.10 -3.71 4.92
CA THR A 388 2.03 -2.95 5.78
C THR A 388 1.32 -2.09 6.81
N HIS A 389 0.20 -1.45 6.50
CA HIS A 389 -0.49 -0.59 7.47
C HIS A 389 -1.42 -1.39 8.40
N LEU A 390 -2.44 -2.07 7.85
CA LEU A 390 -3.46 -2.74 8.67
C LEU A 390 -2.87 -3.89 9.49
N LEU A 391 -2.07 -4.77 8.88
CA LEU A 391 -1.43 -5.86 9.61
C LEU A 391 -0.47 -5.35 10.69
N ALA A 392 0.31 -4.30 10.41
CA ALA A 392 1.17 -3.71 11.43
C ALA A 392 0.38 -3.10 12.59
N GLU A 393 -0.79 -2.49 12.34
CA GLU A 393 -1.66 -2.01 13.41
C GLU A 393 -2.09 -3.15 14.32
N VAL A 394 -2.48 -4.31 13.78
CA VAL A 394 -2.81 -5.49 14.61
C VAL A 394 -1.65 -5.89 15.51
N PHE A 395 -0.46 -6.07 14.95
CA PHE A 395 0.72 -6.53 15.71
C PHE A 395 1.13 -5.51 16.77
N PHE A 396 1.34 -4.25 16.37
CA PHE A 396 1.81 -3.22 17.29
C PHE A 396 0.78 -2.84 18.34
N PHE A 397 -0.50 -2.77 17.97
CA PHE A 397 -1.56 -2.49 18.94
C PHE A 397 -1.64 -3.60 19.99
N SER A 398 -1.56 -4.87 19.59
CA SER A 398 -1.55 -6.01 20.52
C SER A 398 -0.35 -5.96 21.47
N ILE A 399 0.85 -5.69 20.93
CA ILE A 399 2.08 -5.54 21.73
C ILE A 399 1.95 -4.39 22.74
N PHE A 400 1.47 -3.22 22.32
CA PHE A 400 1.38 -2.02 23.15
C PHE A 400 0.27 -2.07 24.21
N THR A 401 -0.78 -2.86 23.99
CA THR A 401 -1.92 -2.96 24.92
C THR A 401 -1.86 -4.17 25.84
N SER A 402 -1.18 -5.24 25.43
CA SER A 402 -1.15 -6.50 26.19
C SER A 402 0.08 -6.64 27.08
N LEU A 403 1.24 -6.11 26.67
CA LEU A 403 2.49 -6.29 27.41
C LEU A 403 2.67 -5.25 28.52
N HIS A 404 3.40 -5.62 29.58
CA HIS A 404 3.81 -4.67 30.62
C HIS A 404 4.88 -3.71 30.08
N ASP A 405 4.92 -2.47 30.59
CA ASP A 405 5.89 -1.42 30.21
C ASP A 405 7.38 -1.83 30.35
N HIS A 406 7.68 -2.88 31.12
CA HIS A 406 9.03 -3.39 31.33
C HIS A 406 9.34 -4.65 30.49
N HIS A 407 8.36 -5.15 29.74
CA HIS A 407 8.51 -6.35 28.94
C HIS A 407 9.55 -6.12 27.83
N PRO A 408 10.55 -7.00 27.64
CA PRO A 408 11.61 -6.79 26.66
C PRO A 408 11.08 -6.67 25.22
N ILE A 409 10.11 -7.49 24.84
CA ILE A 409 9.43 -7.41 23.52
C ILE A 409 8.84 -6.01 23.27
N LEU A 410 8.15 -5.43 24.26
CA LEU A 410 7.59 -4.08 24.14
C LEU A 410 8.70 -3.05 23.88
N ARG A 411 9.83 -3.15 24.58
CA ARG A 411 10.96 -2.22 24.40
C ARG A 411 11.58 -2.31 23.01
N ILE A 412 11.66 -3.51 22.44
CA ILE A 412 12.16 -3.73 21.07
C ILE A 412 11.21 -3.08 20.05
N PHE A 413 9.90 -3.30 20.19
CA PHE A 413 8.92 -2.84 19.20
C PHE A 413 8.37 -1.42 19.43
N ALA A 414 8.63 -0.80 20.58
CA ALA A 414 8.17 0.56 20.90
C ALA A 414 8.66 1.59 19.88
N ALA A 415 9.87 1.43 19.34
CA ALA A 415 10.39 2.30 18.31
C ALA A 415 9.79 1.96 16.93
N THR A 416 9.74 0.68 16.57
CA THR A 416 9.30 0.21 15.24
C THR A 416 7.82 0.45 14.97
N GLY A 417 6.97 0.25 15.97
CA GLY A 417 5.51 0.44 15.87
C GLY A 417 5.05 1.88 16.11
N ARG A 418 5.99 2.81 16.31
CA ARG A 418 5.67 4.18 16.67
C ARG A 418 4.85 4.84 15.56
N TYR A 419 3.70 5.37 15.96
CA TYR A 419 2.75 6.09 15.10
C TYR A 419 1.98 5.25 14.08
N THR A 420 2.01 3.91 14.15
CA THR A 420 1.23 3.05 13.24
C THR A 420 -0.29 3.24 13.41
N THR A 421 -0.79 3.21 14.64
CA THR A 421 -2.22 3.43 14.92
C THR A 421 -2.72 4.81 14.47
N PRO A 422 -2.08 5.95 14.85
CA PRO A 422 -2.59 7.27 14.47
C PRO A 422 -2.52 7.53 12.96
N ILE A 423 -1.52 7.00 12.24
CA ILE A 423 -1.48 7.16 10.78
C ILE A 423 -2.58 6.34 10.10
N ASN A 424 -2.91 5.16 10.61
CA ASN A 424 -3.97 4.33 10.06
C ASN A 424 -5.37 4.93 10.33
N VAL A 425 -5.59 5.48 11.52
CA VAL A 425 -6.81 6.25 11.82
C VAL A 425 -6.94 7.43 10.86
N ALA A 426 -5.87 8.21 10.65
CA ALA A 426 -5.88 9.31 9.69
C ALA A 426 -6.13 8.84 8.24
N ALA A 427 -5.56 7.69 7.84
CA ALA A 427 -5.77 7.11 6.52
C ALA A 427 -7.24 6.71 6.29
N ARG A 428 -7.89 6.06 7.28
CA ARG A 428 -9.33 5.75 7.22
C ARG A 428 -10.16 7.03 7.11
N ALA A 429 -9.83 8.05 7.91
CA ALA A 429 -10.55 9.30 7.96
C ALA A 429 -10.33 10.25 6.75
N ALA A 430 -9.28 10.07 5.95
CA ALA A 430 -8.96 11.00 4.85
C ALA A 430 -8.80 10.35 3.47
N LEU A 431 -8.45 9.06 3.40
CA LEU A 431 -8.19 8.36 2.14
C LEU A 431 -9.36 7.45 1.75
N LEU A 432 -9.86 6.65 2.70
CA LEU A 432 -10.84 5.57 2.45
C LEU A 432 -12.29 5.95 2.79
N ASN A 433 -12.52 7.14 3.36
CA ASN A 433 -13.86 7.58 3.70
C ASN A 433 -14.68 7.98 2.45
N ASN A 434 -15.97 8.25 2.66
CA ASN A 434 -16.94 8.57 1.60
C ASN A 434 -16.58 9.82 0.78
N THR A 435 -15.65 10.64 1.26
CA THR A 435 -15.22 11.89 0.61
C THR A 435 -13.69 11.92 0.38
N GLY A 436 -13.05 10.76 0.49
CA GLY A 436 -11.61 10.62 0.57
C GLY A 436 -10.94 10.62 -0.80
N PHE A 437 -9.62 10.40 -0.80
CA PHE A 437 -8.83 10.36 -2.04
C PHE A 437 -9.36 9.34 -3.05
N PHE A 438 -9.63 8.10 -2.62
CA PHE A 438 -10.08 7.05 -3.54
C PHE A 438 -11.43 7.37 -4.18
N MET A 439 -12.35 7.91 -3.40
CA MET A 439 -13.68 8.32 -3.88
C MET A 439 -13.63 9.44 -4.92
N LYS A 440 -12.63 10.32 -4.84
CA LYS A 440 -12.52 11.51 -5.69
C LYS A 440 -11.74 11.29 -6.97
N TYR A 441 -10.78 10.36 -6.97
CA TYR A 441 -9.75 10.29 -8.01
C TYR A 441 -9.49 8.90 -8.55
N THR A 442 -10.30 7.90 -8.18
CA THR A 442 -10.07 6.52 -8.57
C THR A 442 -11.38 5.78 -8.89
N ALA A 443 -11.29 4.72 -9.69
CA ALA A 443 -12.44 3.92 -10.10
C ALA A 443 -13.03 3.03 -8.99
N LEU A 444 -12.53 3.12 -7.75
CA LEU A 444 -12.99 2.30 -6.64
C LEU A 444 -13.91 3.08 -5.70
N GLY A 445 -15.17 2.66 -5.65
CA GLY A 445 -16.10 3.06 -4.60
C GLY A 445 -15.68 2.51 -3.24
N LYS A 446 -16.20 3.08 -2.15
CA LYS A 446 -15.82 2.67 -0.79
C LYS A 446 -16.05 1.19 -0.54
N ASP A 447 -17.26 0.70 -0.82
CA ASP A 447 -17.61 -0.70 -0.53
C ASP A 447 -16.70 -1.67 -1.28
N VAL A 448 -16.33 -1.31 -2.51
CA VAL A 448 -15.41 -2.08 -3.36
C VAL A 448 -13.98 -2.05 -2.83
N GLN A 449 -13.54 -0.94 -2.22
CA GLN A 449 -12.25 -0.92 -1.52
C GLN A 449 -12.22 -1.94 -0.38
N TYR A 450 -13.30 -2.01 0.42
CA TYR A 450 -13.40 -2.98 1.52
C TYR A 450 -13.51 -4.41 1.00
N GLU A 451 -14.27 -4.64 -0.06
CA GLU A 451 -14.38 -5.93 -0.73
C GLU A 451 -13.01 -6.43 -1.21
N LEU A 452 -12.22 -5.58 -1.89
CA LEU A 452 -10.87 -5.92 -2.33
C LEU A 452 -9.94 -6.26 -1.15
N LEU A 453 -10.03 -5.49 -0.05
CA LEU A 453 -9.27 -5.76 1.17
C LEU A 453 -9.65 -7.11 1.77
N GLN A 454 -10.94 -7.47 1.78
CA GLN A 454 -11.44 -8.76 2.29
C GLN A 454 -10.98 -9.92 1.39
N ARG A 455 -11.18 -9.81 0.08
CA ARG A 455 -10.71 -10.80 -0.93
C ARG A 455 -9.21 -11.04 -0.82
N ALA A 456 -8.42 -10.00 -0.55
CA ALA A 456 -6.99 -10.13 -0.38
C ALA A 456 -6.60 -10.69 0.99
N PHE A 457 -7.27 -10.25 2.06
CA PHE A 457 -6.99 -10.71 3.42
C PHE A 457 -7.25 -12.20 3.61
N SER A 458 -8.30 -12.75 2.97
CA SER A 458 -8.57 -14.19 2.97
C SER A 458 -7.45 -15.04 2.35
N GLN A 459 -6.58 -14.43 1.53
CA GLN A 459 -5.42 -15.06 0.91
C GLN A 459 -4.11 -14.81 1.71
N VAL A 460 -4.14 -13.96 2.75
CA VAL A 460 -2.96 -13.69 3.57
C VAL A 460 -2.68 -14.87 4.49
N THR A 461 -1.50 -15.46 4.32
CA THR A 461 -0.95 -16.43 5.27
C THR A 461 0.25 -15.84 5.99
N TYR A 462 0.57 -16.34 7.18
CA TYR A 462 1.80 -15.95 7.88
C TYR A 462 3.05 -16.22 7.03
N LYS A 463 3.08 -17.36 6.33
CA LYS A 463 4.15 -17.70 5.38
C LYS A 463 4.31 -16.64 4.29
N SER A 464 3.22 -16.04 3.79
CA SER A 464 3.29 -14.95 2.80
C SER A 464 3.94 -13.66 3.35
N LEU A 465 3.99 -13.48 4.67
CA LEU A 465 4.62 -12.33 5.34
C LEU A 465 6.10 -12.57 5.65
N CYS A 466 6.55 -13.82 5.60
CA CYS A 466 7.94 -14.20 5.73
C CYS A 466 8.63 -14.05 4.38
N LEU A 467 9.59 -13.13 4.28
CA LEU A 467 10.19 -12.77 3.00
C LEU A 467 10.87 -13.96 2.27
N PRO A 468 11.71 -14.78 2.93
CA PRO A 468 12.34 -15.92 2.23
C PRO A 468 11.31 -16.89 1.66
N ASP A 469 10.29 -17.24 2.46
CA ASP A 469 9.20 -18.11 2.06
C ASP A 469 8.37 -17.52 0.90
N ASN A 470 8.10 -16.22 0.92
CA ASN A 470 7.37 -15.53 -0.13
C ASN A 470 8.13 -15.52 -1.47
N LEU A 471 9.44 -15.30 -1.44
CA LEU A 471 10.27 -15.33 -2.64
C LEU A 471 10.39 -16.74 -3.21
N GLU A 472 10.48 -17.74 -2.34
CA GLU A 472 10.48 -19.16 -2.71
C GLU A 472 9.14 -19.57 -3.33
N SER A 473 8.01 -19.27 -2.67
CA SER A 473 6.68 -19.66 -3.13
C SER A 473 6.32 -19.05 -4.49
N ARG A 474 6.87 -17.87 -4.80
CA ARG A 474 6.71 -17.23 -6.12
C ARG A 474 7.73 -17.72 -7.15
N GLY A 475 8.73 -18.51 -6.77
CA GLY A 475 9.76 -19.03 -7.68
C GLY A 475 10.72 -17.97 -8.24
N VAL A 476 10.93 -16.87 -7.52
CA VAL A 476 11.64 -15.66 -7.99
C VAL A 476 13.01 -15.44 -7.34
N GLN A 477 13.51 -16.40 -6.55
CA GLN A 477 14.80 -16.28 -5.85
C GLN A 477 15.99 -16.08 -6.79
N ASN A 478 15.94 -16.65 -7.99
CA ASN A 478 17.03 -16.63 -8.98
C ASN A 478 16.72 -15.70 -10.18
N LEU A 479 15.72 -14.83 -10.05
CA LEU A 479 15.32 -13.91 -11.12
C LEU A 479 16.36 -12.80 -11.28
N MET A 480 16.92 -12.64 -12.48
CA MET A 480 17.95 -11.65 -12.76
C MET A 480 17.49 -10.22 -12.50
N HIS A 481 18.39 -9.38 -11.98
CA HIS A 481 18.17 -7.95 -11.71
C HIS A 481 17.02 -7.65 -10.72
N TYR A 482 16.71 -8.59 -9.81
CA TYR A 482 15.66 -8.41 -8.81
C TYR A 482 16.20 -7.80 -7.51
N TYR A 483 16.63 -6.54 -7.58
CA TYR A 483 17.30 -5.83 -6.49
C TYR A 483 16.46 -5.72 -5.22
N TYR A 484 15.12 -5.62 -5.33
CA TYR A 484 14.25 -5.71 -4.15
C TYR A 484 14.46 -7.01 -3.38
N GLY A 485 14.52 -8.16 -4.07
CA GLY A 485 14.71 -9.46 -3.44
C GLY A 485 16.06 -9.55 -2.73
N GLU A 486 17.13 -9.10 -3.39
CA GLU A 486 18.49 -9.07 -2.84
C GLU A 486 18.58 -8.20 -1.57
N ASP A 487 18.17 -6.93 -1.67
CA ASP A 487 18.25 -5.97 -0.56
C ASP A 487 17.33 -6.37 0.59
N ALA A 488 16.12 -6.84 0.29
CA ALA A 488 15.16 -7.22 1.31
C ALA A 488 15.61 -8.48 2.06
N LEU A 489 16.25 -9.46 1.40
CA LEU A 489 16.82 -10.63 2.06
C LEU A 489 18.00 -10.26 2.97
N ALA A 490 18.85 -9.32 2.54
CA ALA A 490 19.94 -8.81 3.38
C ALA A 490 19.40 -8.12 4.65
N ILE A 491 18.36 -7.30 4.52
CA ILE A 491 17.69 -6.65 5.66
C ILE A 491 17.01 -7.70 6.56
N TRP A 492 16.31 -8.68 5.97
CA TRP A 492 15.70 -9.77 6.72
C TRP A 492 16.74 -10.52 7.56
N GLY A 493 17.85 -10.94 6.94
CA GLY A 493 18.94 -11.62 7.63
C GLY A 493 19.61 -10.78 8.72
N ALA A 494 19.62 -9.45 8.59
CA ALA A 494 20.11 -8.54 9.63
C ALA A 494 19.13 -8.38 10.81
N ILE A 495 17.81 -8.44 10.55
CA ILE A 495 16.76 -8.35 11.58
C ILE A 495 16.59 -9.69 12.32
N SER A 496 16.77 -10.82 11.63
CA SER A 496 16.62 -12.16 12.22
C SER A 496 17.76 -12.59 13.14
N LYS A 497 18.93 -11.95 13.02
CA LYS A 497 20.08 -12.14 13.92
C LYS A 497 19.88 -11.34 15.20
#